data_AF-A0A7Y3PC85-F1
#
_entry.id   AF-A0A7Y3PC85-F1
#
_cell.length_a   1.000
_cell.length_b   1.000
_cell.length_c   1.000
_cell.angle_alpha   90.00
_cell.angle_beta   90.00
_cell.angle_gamma   90.00
#
_symmetry.space_group_name_H-M   'P 1'
#
loop_
_entity.id
_entity.type
_entity.pdbx_description
1 polymer ?
#
loop_
_entity_poly.entity_id
_entity_poly.type
_entity_poly.pdbx_seq_one_letter_code
_entity_poly.pdbx_strand_id
1 'polypeptide(L)'
;MTELTTPNFQHLFALQGPYGTFEHAKGAVPRIEHGYCTDDVARVGVVISRQSDQSLDSRLSDLLWSSLHFLEQAQHANGTFLNRRECSGAWESRATSNDCWGRAMWGLGTMSARSQDPALRERATAAFERGASVRSSWPRAMAFATLGASEVLRASPENYAARQLLDAGVVALDRESLTADWRWSEERLTYANAALPEALIAAGVYLGYERIVDRGLDQLRWLLESETRDGHLSVTPAGGRGPHEELRRFDQQPIEVAALADACARADILTGDPTWRSGRELCEGWFVGENDAEAVMFDVRSGGGYDGLTASGPNINQGAESTLALLMVQQHAHRAAMAIS
;
A
#
# COMPACT_ATOMS: atom_id res chain seq x y z
N MET A 1 10.37 -8.59 23.84
CA MET A 1 9.26 -8.06 23.03
C MET A 1 9.68 -6.66 22.60
N THR A 2 10.38 -6.57 21.48
CA THR A 2 11.05 -5.34 21.03
C THR A 2 10.11 -4.59 20.07
N GLU A 3 9.58 -3.47 20.55
CA GLU A 3 9.44 -2.17 19.86
C GLU A 3 9.01 -2.11 18.37
N LEU A 4 8.06 -2.94 17.89
CA LEU A 4 7.38 -2.63 16.62
C LEU A 4 6.14 -1.71 16.78
N THR A 5 5.76 -1.37 18.01
CA THR A 5 4.42 -0.80 18.30
C THR A 5 4.28 0.70 18.03
N THR A 6 5.35 1.43 17.77
CA THR A 6 5.29 2.89 17.57
C THR A 6 5.90 3.26 16.23
N PRO A 7 5.13 3.86 15.30
CA PRO A 7 5.65 4.34 14.03
C PRO A 7 6.81 5.32 14.22
N ASN A 8 7.96 5.06 13.59
CA ASN A 8 9.12 5.94 13.62
C ASN A 8 9.33 6.61 12.25
N PHE A 9 8.92 7.87 12.14
CA PHE A 9 8.99 8.63 10.89
C PHE A 9 10.35 9.26 10.58
N GLN A 10 11.37 9.07 11.44
CA GLN A 10 12.63 9.80 11.30
C GLN A 10 13.33 9.53 9.97
N HIS A 11 13.35 8.27 9.50
CA HIS A 11 13.91 7.95 8.19
C HIS A 11 13.06 8.48 7.04
N LEU A 12 11.73 8.51 7.17
CA LEU A 12 10.88 9.12 6.15
C LEU A 12 11.22 10.62 5.97
N PHE A 13 11.48 11.33 7.07
CA PHE A 13 11.96 12.72 6.97
C PHE A 13 13.35 12.83 6.37
N ALA A 14 14.23 11.84 6.56
CA ALA A 14 15.55 11.82 5.94
C ALA A 14 15.47 11.64 4.42
N LEU A 15 14.42 10.96 3.92
CA LEU A 15 14.14 10.80 2.49
C LEU A 15 13.46 12.03 1.86
N GLN A 16 13.15 13.07 2.63
CA GLN A 16 12.51 14.28 2.10
C GLN A 16 13.49 15.05 1.20
N GLY A 17 13.04 15.35 -0.02
CA GLY A 17 13.71 16.21 -0.99
C GLY A 17 12.87 17.45 -1.34
N PRO A 18 13.41 18.36 -2.16
CA PRO A 18 12.74 19.62 -2.54
C PRO A 18 11.41 19.43 -3.28
N TYR A 19 11.19 18.28 -3.92
CA TYR A 19 9.97 18.03 -4.70
C TYR A 19 9.01 17.02 -4.05
N GLY A 20 9.47 16.23 -3.08
CA GLY A 20 8.72 15.12 -2.51
C GLY A 20 9.65 14.18 -1.75
N THR A 21 9.33 12.89 -1.70
CA THR A 21 10.17 11.87 -1.03
C THR A 21 11.02 11.13 -2.06
N PHE A 22 12.33 11.06 -1.84
CA PHE A 22 13.26 10.32 -2.70
C PHE A 22 12.94 8.82 -2.67
N GLU A 23 13.01 8.16 -3.83
CA GLU A 23 12.60 6.76 -3.99
C GLU A 23 13.56 5.77 -3.32
N HIS A 24 14.87 5.99 -3.45
CA HIS A 24 15.89 5.01 -3.05
C HIS A 24 16.86 5.55 -2.01
N ALA A 25 17.46 4.65 -1.24
CA ALA A 25 18.55 4.94 -0.31
C ALA A 25 19.67 3.89 -0.39
N LYS A 26 20.88 4.25 0.02
CA LYS A 26 22.00 3.33 0.26
C LYS A 26 22.24 3.28 1.77
N GLY A 27 21.85 2.18 2.41
CA GLY A 27 21.59 2.21 3.84
C GLY A 27 20.55 3.30 4.17
N ALA A 28 20.83 4.16 5.15
CA ALA A 28 19.98 5.29 5.52
C ALA A 28 20.21 6.57 4.70
N VAL A 29 21.13 6.58 3.72
CA VAL A 29 21.47 7.79 2.95
C VAL A 29 20.63 7.83 1.67
N PRO A 30 19.80 8.88 1.43
CA PRO A 30 19.03 9.00 0.20
C PRO A 30 19.92 9.01 -1.04
N ARG A 31 19.53 8.26 -2.07
CA ARG A 31 20.19 8.26 -3.37
C ARG A 31 19.49 9.23 -4.30
N ILE A 32 19.87 10.50 -4.15
CA ILE A 32 19.23 11.60 -4.86
C ILE A 32 19.25 11.43 -6.37
N GLU A 33 20.23 10.71 -6.93
CA GLU A 33 20.38 10.49 -8.36
C GLU A 33 19.21 9.71 -9.01
N HIS A 34 18.40 9.01 -8.21
CA HIS A 34 17.19 8.31 -8.71
C HIS A 34 15.94 9.17 -8.67
N GLY A 35 16.00 10.36 -8.06
CA GLY A 35 14.87 11.27 -7.98
C GLY A 35 13.68 10.69 -7.20
N TYR A 36 12.49 10.88 -7.75
CA TYR A 36 11.21 10.67 -7.09
C TYR A 36 10.28 9.87 -7.98
N CYS A 37 9.31 9.21 -7.36
CA CYS A 37 8.23 8.54 -8.07
C CYS A 37 6.86 8.85 -7.48
N THR A 38 5.85 8.90 -8.35
CA THR A 38 4.46 9.08 -7.96
C THR A 38 3.97 7.93 -7.09
N ASP A 39 4.47 6.71 -7.31
CA ASP A 39 4.14 5.54 -6.51
C ASP A 39 4.41 5.76 -5.01
N ASP A 40 5.63 6.16 -4.66
CA ASP A 40 6.05 6.33 -3.26
C ASP A 40 5.49 7.60 -2.64
N VAL A 41 5.45 8.71 -3.38
CA VAL A 41 4.86 9.95 -2.88
C VAL A 41 3.36 9.77 -2.57
N ALA A 42 2.66 8.96 -3.36
CA ALA A 42 1.28 8.62 -3.04
C ALA A 42 1.15 7.76 -1.77
N ARG A 43 2.05 6.79 -1.56
CA ARG A 43 2.11 5.99 -0.33
C ARG A 43 2.41 6.84 0.91
N VAL A 44 3.27 7.85 0.81
CA VAL A 44 3.47 8.86 1.88
C VAL A 44 2.13 9.48 2.26
N GLY A 45 1.33 9.86 1.26
CA GLY A 45 -0.02 10.36 1.45
C GLY A 45 -0.93 9.41 2.24
N VAL A 46 -0.92 8.13 1.89
CA VAL A 46 -1.70 7.10 2.58
C VAL A 46 -1.25 6.98 4.04
N VAL A 47 0.06 6.83 4.28
CA VAL A 47 0.64 6.61 5.60
C VAL A 47 0.37 7.80 6.52
N ILE A 48 0.67 9.03 6.09
CA ILE A 48 0.50 10.20 6.95
C ILE A 48 -0.98 10.49 7.22
N SER A 49 -1.86 10.36 6.22
CA SER A 49 -3.31 10.57 6.41
C SER A 49 -3.96 9.56 7.36
N ARG A 50 -3.28 8.45 7.67
CA ARG A 50 -3.74 7.44 8.64
C ARG A 50 -3.29 7.71 10.08
N GLN A 51 -2.41 8.69 10.31
CA GLN A 51 -2.03 9.10 11.66
C GLN A 51 -3.22 9.67 12.44
N SER A 52 -3.18 9.49 13.77
CA SER A 52 -4.15 10.11 14.66
C SER A 52 -3.80 11.58 14.90
N ASP A 53 -4.80 12.38 15.23
CA ASP A 53 -4.65 13.83 15.44
C ASP A 53 -3.58 14.18 16.48
N GLN A 54 -3.46 13.36 17.52
CA GLN A 54 -2.47 13.55 18.59
C GLN A 54 -1.03 13.28 18.13
N SER A 55 -0.86 12.46 17.09
CA SER A 55 0.44 12.06 16.53
C SER A 55 0.86 12.86 15.30
N LEU A 56 -0.05 13.65 14.71
CA LEU A 56 0.23 14.44 13.51
C LEU A 56 0.88 15.77 13.89
N ASP A 57 2.21 15.84 13.81
CA ASP A 57 2.96 17.07 14.03
C ASP A 57 3.05 17.96 12.76
N SER A 58 3.69 19.13 12.90
CA SER A 58 3.84 20.08 11.79
C SER A 58 4.73 19.53 10.67
N ARG A 59 5.73 18.69 10.97
CA ARG A 59 6.62 18.11 9.95
C ARG A 59 5.89 17.09 9.08
N LEU A 60 5.06 16.25 9.70
CA LEU A 60 4.19 15.33 8.96
C LEU A 60 3.16 16.09 8.12
N SER A 61 2.60 17.17 8.67
CA SER A 61 1.66 18.03 7.95
C SER A 61 2.31 18.68 6.72
N ASP A 62 3.52 19.23 6.88
CA ASP A 62 4.29 19.81 5.78
C ASP A 62 4.64 18.78 4.70
N LEU A 63 5.02 17.57 5.11
CA LEU A 63 5.30 16.46 4.20
C LEU A 63 4.03 16.01 3.47
N LEU A 64 2.87 15.97 4.12
CA LEU A 64 1.59 15.65 3.48
C LEU A 64 1.20 16.67 2.41
N TRP A 65 1.36 17.97 2.71
CA TRP A 65 1.16 19.05 1.76
C TRP A 65 2.13 18.98 0.59
N SER A 66 3.41 18.67 0.84
CA SER A 66 4.43 18.44 -0.19
C SER A 66 4.04 17.27 -1.10
N SER A 67 3.57 16.16 -0.53
CA SER A 67 3.11 15.00 -1.29
C SER A 67 1.88 15.33 -2.15
N LEU A 68 0.88 16.04 -1.63
CA LEU A 68 -0.26 16.49 -2.44
C LEU A 68 0.21 17.36 -3.61
N HIS A 69 1.11 18.31 -3.36
CA HIS A 69 1.61 19.21 -4.39
C HIS A 69 2.37 18.46 -5.50
N PHE A 70 3.15 17.44 -5.16
CA PHE A 70 3.81 16.57 -6.13
C PHE A 70 2.78 15.82 -6.98
N LEU A 71 1.75 15.23 -6.36
CA LEU A 71 0.70 14.48 -7.07
C LEU A 71 -0.07 15.39 -8.04
N GLU A 72 -0.37 16.63 -7.65
CA GLU A 72 -1.00 17.61 -8.55
C GLU A 72 -0.11 17.99 -9.73
N GLN A 73 1.21 18.12 -9.52
CA GLN A 73 2.16 18.37 -10.61
C GLN A 73 2.32 17.17 -11.56
N ALA A 74 2.22 15.96 -11.03
CA ALA A 74 2.30 14.72 -11.80
C ALA A 74 1.03 14.47 -12.65
N GLN A 75 -0.11 15.04 -12.25
CA GLN A 75 -1.40 14.79 -12.86
C GLN A 75 -1.61 15.63 -14.14
N HIS A 76 -1.90 14.95 -15.24
CA HIS A 76 -2.33 15.59 -16.48
C HIS A 76 -3.82 15.98 -16.45
N ALA A 77 -4.20 16.92 -17.32
CA ALA A 77 -5.58 17.40 -17.44
C ALA A 77 -6.60 16.29 -17.76
N ASN A 78 -6.17 15.20 -18.41
CA ASN A 78 -7.00 14.03 -18.70
C ASN A 78 -7.07 13.01 -17.53
N GLY A 79 -6.49 13.31 -16.37
CA GLY A 79 -6.49 12.46 -15.18
C GLY A 79 -5.38 11.39 -15.11
N THR A 80 -4.56 11.23 -16.16
CA THR A 80 -3.39 10.33 -16.12
C THR A 80 -2.22 10.94 -15.33
N PHE A 81 -1.24 10.12 -14.91
CA PHE A 81 -0.12 10.57 -14.10
C PHE A 81 1.23 10.25 -14.74
N LEU A 82 2.16 11.21 -14.62
CA LEU A 82 3.60 10.99 -14.81
C LEU A 82 4.14 10.22 -13.60
N ASN A 83 5.03 9.26 -13.80
CA ASN A 83 5.59 8.50 -12.66
C ASN A 83 6.88 9.10 -12.14
N ARG A 84 7.89 9.25 -13.01
CA ARG A 84 9.26 9.56 -12.60
C ARG A 84 9.55 11.05 -12.71
N ARG A 85 10.12 11.59 -11.64
CA ARG A 85 10.69 12.94 -11.61
C ARG A 85 12.16 12.86 -11.25
N GLU A 86 13.01 13.40 -12.09
CA GLU A 86 14.44 13.48 -11.82
C GLU A 86 14.75 14.44 -10.65
N CYS A 87 15.95 14.32 -10.08
CA CYS A 87 16.43 15.26 -9.07
C CYS A 87 16.56 16.70 -9.60
N SER A 88 16.71 16.87 -10.91
CA SER A 88 16.70 18.16 -11.61
C SER A 88 15.33 18.85 -11.56
N GLY A 89 14.27 18.12 -11.21
CA GLY A 89 12.89 18.55 -11.24
C GLY A 89 12.18 18.26 -12.56
N ALA A 90 12.89 17.76 -13.57
CA ALA A 90 12.33 17.33 -14.85
C ALA A 90 11.48 16.06 -14.68
N TRP A 91 10.40 15.95 -15.45
CA TRP A 91 9.58 14.75 -15.50
C TRP A 91 9.98 13.89 -16.69
N GLU A 92 9.97 12.57 -16.51
CA GLU A 92 10.05 11.65 -17.64
C GLU A 92 8.81 11.77 -18.53
N SER A 93 8.96 11.40 -19.80
CA SER A 93 7.88 11.51 -20.77
C SER A 93 6.79 10.45 -20.53
N ARG A 94 5.54 10.87 -20.75
CA ARG A 94 4.30 10.06 -20.85
C ARG A 94 3.59 9.80 -19.55
N ALA A 95 2.47 10.51 -19.37
CA ALA A 95 1.50 10.17 -18.35
C ALA A 95 0.75 8.88 -18.74
N THR A 96 0.48 8.02 -17.76
CA THR A 96 -0.18 6.72 -17.96
C THR A 96 -1.28 6.49 -16.93
N SER A 97 -2.04 5.41 -17.13
CA SER A 97 -2.95 4.83 -16.13
C SER A 97 -2.40 3.53 -15.53
N ASN A 98 -1.07 3.35 -15.53
CA ASN A 98 -0.43 2.21 -14.89
C ASN A 98 -0.46 2.36 -13.36
N ASP A 99 0.33 1.57 -12.63
CA ASP A 99 0.38 1.55 -11.17
C ASP A 99 0.52 2.92 -10.52
N CYS A 100 1.31 3.83 -11.09
CA CYS A 100 1.46 5.19 -10.58
C CYS A 100 0.16 5.98 -10.52
N TRP A 101 -0.73 5.80 -11.49
CA TRP A 101 -2.08 6.36 -11.41
C TRP A 101 -2.87 5.68 -10.29
N GLY A 102 -2.87 4.34 -10.22
CA GLY A 102 -3.60 3.62 -9.18
C GLY A 102 -3.16 4.01 -7.76
N ARG A 103 -1.85 4.11 -7.53
CA ARG A 103 -1.25 4.56 -6.28
C ARG A 103 -1.61 6.01 -5.98
N ALA A 104 -1.51 6.91 -6.98
CA ALA A 104 -1.96 8.30 -6.82
C ALA A 104 -3.43 8.39 -6.42
N MET A 105 -4.30 7.59 -7.06
CA MET A 105 -5.72 7.50 -6.70
C MET A 105 -5.92 7.03 -5.25
N TRP A 106 -5.13 6.05 -4.79
CA TRP A 106 -5.16 5.61 -3.40
C TRP A 106 -4.75 6.71 -2.43
N GLY A 107 -3.62 7.37 -2.70
CA GLY A 107 -3.11 8.48 -1.90
C GLY A 107 -4.09 9.65 -1.83
N LEU A 108 -4.56 10.14 -2.98
CA LEU A 108 -5.50 11.26 -3.07
C LEU A 108 -6.84 10.94 -2.41
N GLY A 109 -7.37 9.73 -2.59
CA GLY A 109 -8.61 9.30 -1.95
C GLY A 109 -8.48 9.23 -0.43
N THR A 110 -7.34 8.74 0.07
CA THR A 110 -7.05 8.69 1.50
C THR A 110 -6.87 10.09 2.09
N MET A 111 -6.14 10.99 1.41
CA MET A 111 -5.98 12.39 1.80
C MET A 111 -7.33 13.11 1.86
N SER A 112 -8.15 12.96 0.82
CA SER A 112 -9.51 13.50 0.74
C SER A 112 -10.38 13.03 1.92
N ALA A 113 -10.33 11.75 2.25
CA ALA A 113 -11.22 11.17 3.25
C ALA A 113 -10.77 11.33 4.71
N ARG A 114 -9.51 11.68 4.95
CA ARG A 114 -8.90 11.62 6.29
C ARG A 114 -8.15 12.87 6.72
N SER A 115 -7.78 13.76 5.80
CA SER A 115 -7.12 15.00 6.17
C SER A 115 -8.05 15.89 7.01
N GLN A 116 -7.51 16.37 8.13
CA GLN A 116 -8.18 17.37 8.95
C GLN A 116 -8.09 18.77 8.35
N ASP A 117 -7.04 19.06 7.58
CA ASP A 117 -6.88 20.34 6.88
C ASP A 117 -7.93 20.44 5.76
N PRO A 118 -8.90 21.37 5.86
CA PRO A 118 -9.96 21.49 4.87
C PRO A 118 -9.46 21.87 3.48
N ALA A 119 -8.40 22.69 3.38
CA ALA A 119 -7.85 23.12 2.11
C ALA A 119 -7.09 21.97 1.42
N LEU A 120 -6.38 21.15 2.20
CA LEU A 120 -5.74 19.94 1.68
C LEU A 120 -6.81 18.98 1.16
N ARG A 121 -7.86 18.76 1.96
CA ARG A 121 -8.97 17.87 1.60
C ARG A 121 -9.65 18.30 0.31
N GLU A 122 -9.99 19.57 0.16
CA GLU A 122 -10.62 20.11 -1.04
C GLU A 122 -9.78 19.86 -2.29
N ARG A 123 -8.48 20.16 -2.23
CA ARG A 123 -7.55 19.96 -3.34
C ARG A 123 -7.34 18.48 -3.67
N ALA A 124 -7.20 17.63 -2.66
CA ALA A 124 -7.10 16.19 -2.84
C ALA A 124 -8.36 15.60 -3.48
N THR A 125 -9.55 16.04 -3.07
CA THR A 125 -10.82 15.64 -3.70
C THR A 125 -10.86 16.05 -5.17
N ALA A 126 -10.53 17.30 -5.50
CA ALA A 126 -10.54 17.76 -6.88
C ALA A 126 -9.53 16.98 -7.76
N ALA A 127 -8.35 16.67 -7.24
CA ALA A 127 -7.37 15.85 -7.95
C ALA A 127 -7.84 14.39 -8.10
N PHE A 128 -8.44 13.81 -7.05
CA PHE A 128 -9.03 12.48 -7.11
C PHE A 128 -10.13 12.43 -8.18
N GLU A 129 -11.09 13.34 -8.18
CA GLU A 129 -12.20 13.34 -9.14
C GLU A 129 -11.73 13.46 -10.60
N ARG A 130 -10.69 14.25 -10.87
CA ARG A 130 -10.05 14.29 -12.20
C ARG A 130 -9.48 12.92 -12.59
N GLY A 131 -8.71 12.30 -11.69
CA GLY A 131 -8.08 11.00 -11.93
C GLY A 131 -9.08 9.85 -12.03
N ALA A 132 -10.22 9.96 -11.34
CA ALA A 132 -11.29 8.98 -11.32
C ALA A 132 -12.07 8.89 -12.65
N SER A 133 -11.81 9.79 -13.61
CA SER A 133 -12.32 9.68 -14.98
C SER A 133 -11.58 8.63 -15.83
N VAL A 134 -10.41 8.18 -15.37
CA VAL A 134 -9.51 7.26 -16.10
C VAL A 134 -9.73 5.82 -15.66
N ARG A 135 -9.45 4.86 -16.54
CA ARG A 135 -9.39 3.42 -16.23
C ARG A 135 -8.06 2.83 -16.67
N SER A 136 -7.67 1.74 -16.01
CA SER A 136 -6.48 0.98 -16.35
C SER A 136 -6.83 -0.39 -16.92
N SER A 137 -6.01 -0.87 -17.85
CA SER A 137 -6.01 -2.27 -18.26
C SER A 137 -5.33 -3.19 -17.24
N TRP A 138 -4.63 -2.62 -16.26
CA TRP A 138 -3.86 -3.35 -15.26
C TRP A 138 -4.70 -3.56 -13.99
N PRO A 139 -4.95 -4.82 -13.58
CA PRO A 139 -5.74 -5.12 -12.39
C PRO A 139 -5.23 -4.44 -11.13
N ARG A 140 -3.91 -4.43 -10.89
CA ARG A 140 -3.30 -3.82 -9.70
C ARG A 140 -3.50 -2.31 -9.65
N ALA A 141 -3.32 -1.61 -10.77
CA ALA A 141 -3.65 -0.19 -10.87
C ALA A 141 -5.13 0.08 -10.56
N MET A 142 -6.04 -0.75 -11.05
CA MET A 142 -7.47 -0.66 -10.70
C MET A 142 -7.72 -0.96 -9.22
N ALA A 143 -7.05 -1.96 -8.63
CA ALA A 143 -7.18 -2.28 -7.21
C ALA A 143 -6.79 -1.10 -6.31
N PHE A 144 -5.62 -0.47 -6.54
CA PHE A 144 -5.23 0.71 -5.77
C PHE A 144 -6.21 1.88 -5.94
N ALA A 145 -6.69 2.10 -7.17
CA ALA A 145 -7.69 3.14 -7.43
C ALA A 145 -9.03 2.86 -6.71
N THR A 146 -9.45 1.60 -6.66
CA THR A 146 -10.62 1.13 -5.91
C THR A 146 -10.46 1.34 -4.41
N LEU A 147 -9.27 1.08 -3.85
CA LEU A 147 -8.98 1.37 -2.44
C LEU A 147 -9.11 2.86 -2.15
N GLY A 148 -8.58 3.73 -3.01
CA GLY A 148 -8.76 5.19 -2.92
C GLY A 148 -10.23 5.62 -2.99
N ALA A 149 -10.99 5.07 -3.93
CA ALA A 149 -12.42 5.34 -4.05
C ALA A 149 -13.22 4.90 -2.82
N SER A 150 -12.84 3.78 -2.20
CA SER A 150 -13.47 3.30 -0.97
C SER A 150 -13.26 4.27 0.20
N GLU A 151 -12.08 4.89 0.31
CA GLU A 151 -11.83 5.93 1.30
C GLU A 151 -12.71 7.15 1.04
N VAL A 152 -12.80 7.62 -0.21
CA VAL A 152 -13.66 8.76 -0.57
C VAL A 152 -15.13 8.49 -0.21
N LEU A 153 -15.67 7.32 -0.56
CA LEU A 153 -17.05 6.98 -0.22
C LEU A 153 -17.29 6.80 1.28
N ARG A 154 -16.26 6.46 2.06
CA ARG A 154 -16.36 6.46 3.53
C ARG A 154 -16.69 7.84 4.08
N ALA A 155 -16.11 8.89 3.50
CA ALA A 155 -16.28 10.27 3.94
C ALA A 155 -17.44 11.00 3.22
N SER A 156 -17.68 10.66 1.95
CA SER A 156 -18.70 11.27 1.08
C SER A 156 -19.43 10.17 0.29
N PRO A 157 -20.42 9.49 0.88
CA PRO A 157 -21.14 8.36 0.27
C PRO A 157 -21.82 8.68 -1.08
N GLU A 158 -22.11 9.95 -1.32
CA GLU A 158 -22.73 10.51 -2.53
C GLU A 158 -21.74 10.83 -3.66
N ASN A 159 -20.41 10.67 -3.45
CA ASN A 159 -19.42 11.02 -4.46
C ASN A 159 -19.55 10.12 -5.72
N TYR A 160 -20.05 10.71 -6.81
CA TYR A 160 -20.34 10.00 -8.05
C TYR A 160 -19.08 9.45 -8.75
N ALA A 161 -17.98 10.19 -8.72
CA ALA A 161 -16.73 9.78 -9.36
C ALA A 161 -16.13 8.55 -8.66
N ALA A 162 -16.12 8.55 -7.32
CA ALA A 162 -15.67 7.41 -6.53
C ALA A 162 -16.53 6.17 -6.76
N ARG A 163 -17.87 6.32 -6.79
CA ARG A 163 -18.78 5.20 -7.06
C ARG A 163 -18.55 4.56 -8.43
N GLN A 164 -18.45 5.35 -9.50
CA GLN A 164 -18.12 4.82 -10.83
C GLN A 164 -16.74 4.14 -10.91
N LEU A 165 -15.78 4.58 -10.10
CA LEU A 165 -14.46 3.98 -10.05
C LEU A 165 -14.48 2.64 -9.30
N LEU A 166 -15.30 2.52 -8.24
CA LEU A 166 -15.59 1.26 -7.55
C LEU A 166 -16.27 0.24 -8.47
N ASP A 167 -17.31 0.64 -9.20
CA ASP A 167 -18.00 -0.24 -10.16
C ASP A 167 -17.01 -0.80 -11.20
N ALA A 168 -16.18 0.07 -11.78
CA ALA A 168 -15.16 -0.36 -12.73
C ALA A 168 -14.05 -1.21 -12.10
N GLY A 169 -13.74 -0.99 -10.83
CA GLY A 169 -12.87 -1.85 -10.03
C GLY A 169 -13.40 -3.27 -9.95
N VAL A 170 -14.68 -3.44 -9.60
CA VAL A 170 -15.34 -4.75 -9.57
C VAL A 170 -15.27 -5.41 -10.94
N VAL A 171 -15.59 -4.69 -12.03
CA VAL A 171 -15.50 -5.22 -13.39
C VAL A 171 -14.08 -5.70 -13.75
N ALA A 172 -13.05 -5.00 -13.28
CA ALA A 172 -11.65 -5.37 -13.55
C ALA A 172 -11.16 -6.56 -12.69
N LEU A 173 -11.66 -6.69 -11.46
CA LEU A 173 -11.10 -7.58 -10.43
C LEU A 173 -11.94 -8.83 -10.16
N ASP A 174 -13.25 -8.81 -10.38
CA ASP A 174 -14.15 -9.94 -10.17
C ASP A 174 -13.95 -11.01 -11.26
N ARG A 175 -12.91 -11.81 -11.05
CA ARG A 175 -12.50 -12.90 -11.93
C ARG A 175 -12.58 -14.22 -11.18
N GLU A 176 -12.98 -15.26 -11.89
CA GLU A 176 -12.98 -16.63 -11.37
C GLU A 176 -11.56 -17.13 -11.11
N SER A 177 -11.42 -17.97 -10.09
CA SER A 177 -10.18 -18.70 -9.84
C SER A 177 -9.91 -19.65 -11.01
N LEU A 178 -8.64 -19.84 -11.35
CA LEU A 178 -8.28 -20.64 -12.53
C LEU A 178 -8.55 -22.13 -12.33
N THR A 179 -8.31 -22.66 -11.12
CA THR A 179 -8.55 -24.06 -10.79
C THR A 179 -8.95 -24.23 -9.32
N ALA A 180 -9.38 -25.42 -8.92
CA ALA A 180 -9.71 -25.72 -7.52
C ALA A 180 -8.49 -25.63 -6.57
N ASP A 181 -7.31 -25.95 -7.09
CA ASP A 181 -6.03 -25.95 -6.35
C ASP A 181 -5.34 -24.56 -6.39
N TRP A 182 -5.54 -23.82 -7.48
CA TRP A 182 -5.08 -22.44 -7.65
C TRP A 182 -6.25 -21.48 -7.54
N ARG A 183 -6.59 -21.15 -6.29
CA ARG A 183 -7.76 -20.31 -5.97
C ARG A 183 -7.52 -18.81 -6.24
N TRP A 184 -6.39 -18.45 -6.83
CA TRP A 184 -6.09 -17.10 -7.29
C TRP A 184 -6.71 -16.83 -8.67
N SER A 185 -7.08 -15.56 -8.91
CA SER A 185 -7.73 -15.12 -10.15
C SER A 185 -6.76 -14.83 -11.31
N GLU A 186 -5.45 -14.82 -11.03
CA GLU A 186 -4.41 -14.58 -12.03
C GLU A 186 -3.54 -15.82 -12.21
N GLU A 187 -2.93 -15.99 -13.38
CA GLU A 187 -2.03 -17.13 -13.68
C GLU A 187 -0.77 -17.15 -12.80
N ARG A 188 -0.47 -16.03 -12.16
CA ARG A 188 0.73 -15.83 -11.36
C ARG A 188 0.47 -14.83 -10.24
N LEU A 189 0.94 -15.16 -9.04
CA LEU A 189 1.18 -14.18 -7.97
C LEU A 189 2.38 -13.32 -8.37
N THR A 190 2.25 -12.00 -8.32
CA THR A 190 3.35 -11.08 -8.63
C THR A 190 3.69 -10.22 -7.42
N TYR A 191 3.12 -9.03 -7.31
CA TYR A 191 3.38 -8.06 -6.25
C TYR A 191 2.10 -7.41 -5.76
N ALA A 192 2.16 -6.83 -4.57
CA ALA A 192 1.08 -6.33 -3.74
C ALA A 192 -0.17 -7.23 -3.85
N ASN A 193 0.00 -8.56 -3.81
CA ASN A 193 -1.05 -9.48 -4.21
C ASN A 193 -2.32 -9.28 -3.38
N ALA A 194 -2.18 -9.04 -2.08
CA ALA A 194 -3.28 -8.80 -1.14
C ALA A 194 -4.11 -7.53 -1.44
N ALA A 195 -3.61 -6.59 -2.27
CA ALA A 195 -4.40 -5.43 -2.68
C ALA A 195 -5.59 -5.79 -3.57
N LEU A 196 -5.52 -6.88 -4.35
CA LEU A 196 -6.64 -7.35 -5.16
C LEU A 196 -7.84 -7.79 -4.29
N PRO A 197 -7.69 -8.74 -3.34
CA PRO A 197 -8.80 -9.11 -2.47
C PRO A 197 -9.21 -7.98 -1.53
N GLU A 198 -8.29 -7.13 -1.05
CA GLU A 198 -8.66 -5.95 -0.26
C GLU A 198 -9.62 -5.02 -1.04
N ALA A 199 -9.31 -4.76 -2.31
CA ALA A 199 -10.13 -3.93 -3.17
C ALA A 199 -11.52 -4.55 -3.44
N LEU A 200 -11.61 -5.87 -3.61
CA LEU A 200 -12.88 -6.58 -3.73
C LEU A 200 -13.72 -6.45 -2.45
N ILE A 201 -13.11 -6.68 -1.28
CA ILE A 201 -13.79 -6.54 0.02
C ILE A 201 -14.32 -5.10 0.17
N ALA A 202 -13.47 -4.10 -0.08
CA ALA A 202 -13.84 -2.71 0.01
C ALA A 202 -14.99 -2.36 -0.96
N ALA A 203 -14.89 -2.80 -2.22
CA ALA A 203 -15.91 -2.52 -3.22
C ALA A 203 -17.25 -3.19 -2.92
N GLY A 204 -17.23 -4.46 -2.54
CA GLY A 204 -18.42 -5.21 -2.20
C GLY A 204 -19.20 -4.57 -1.05
N VAL A 205 -18.51 -4.06 -0.02
CA VAL A 205 -19.15 -3.37 1.12
C VAL A 205 -19.88 -2.10 0.66
N TYR A 206 -19.22 -1.21 -0.10
CA TYR A 206 -19.83 0.06 -0.51
C TYR A 206 -20.91 -0.07 -1.59
N LEU A 207 -20.84 -1.12 -2.41
CA LEU A 207 -21.83 -1.41 -3.45
C LEU A 207 -22.98 -2.31 -2.97
N GLY A 208 -22.85 -2.92 -1.78
CA GLY A 208 -23.83 -3.87 -1.26
C GLY A 208 -23.82 -5.23 -1.98
N TYR A 209 -22.66 -5.64 -2.48
CA TYR A 209 -22.49 -6.90 -3.21
C TYR A 209 -21.82 -7.96 -2.32
N GLU A 210 -22.62 -8.68 -1.52
CA GLU A 210 -22.14 -9.73 -0.60
C GLU A 210 -21.26 -10.78 -1.31
N ARG A 211 -21.66 -11.24 -2.50
CA ARG A 211 -20.86 -12.18 -3.31
C ARG A 211 -19.42 -11.68 -3.59
N ILE A 212 -19.25 -10.37 -3.78
CA ILE A 212 -17.95 -9.76 -4.06
C ILE A 212 -17.10 -9.70 -2.78
N VAL A 213 -17.74 -9.41 -1.64
CA VAL A 213 -17.11 -9.46 -0.32
C VAL A 213 -16.59 -10.88 -0.03
N ASP A 214 -17.46 -11.89 -0.17
CA ASP A 214 -17.12 -13.29 0.10
C ASP A 214 -15.95 -13.75 -0.77
N ARG A 215 -15.96 -13.42 -2.07
CA ARG A 215 -14.85 -13.72 -2.98
C ARG A 215 -13.54 -13.09 -2.52
N GLY A 216 -13.57 -11.82 -2.11
CA GLY A 216 -12.38 -11.13 -1.62
C GLY A 216 -11.84 -11.76 -0.33
N LEU A 217 -12.71 -12.14 0.61
CA LEU A 217 -12.34 -12.84 1.84
C LEU A 217 -11.74 -14.22 1.55
N ASP A 218 -12.33 -14.99 0.64
CA ASP A 218 -11.82 -16.31 0.25
C ASP A 218 -10.47 -16.24 -0.44
N GLN A 219 -10.27 -15.25 -1.33
CA GLN A 219 -8.98 -15.01 -1.97
C GLN A 219 -7.91 -14.57 -0.97
N LEU A 220 -8.26 -13.68 -0.02
CA LEU A 220 -7.33 -13.27 1.03
C LEU A 220 -6.95 -14.43 1.94
N ARG A 221 -7.91 -15.28 2.33
CA ARG A 221 -7.66 -16.47 3.15
C ARG A 221 -6.67 -17.39 2.46
N TRP A 222 -6.94 -17.73 1.20
CA TRP A 222 -6.05 -18.58 0.41
C TRP A 222 -4.66 -18.00 0.24
N LEU A 223 -4.54 -16.68 0.03
CA LEU A 223 -3.25 -16.01 -0.09
C LEU A 223 -2.47 -16.10 1.22
N LEU A 224 -3.09 -15.75 2.35
CA LEU A 224 -2.46 -15.82 3.67
C LEU A 224 -1.99 -17.24 4.01
N GLU A 225 -2.82 -18.26 3.73
CA GLU A 225 -2.44 -19.67 3.88
C GLU A 225 -1.29 -20.06 2.96
N SER A 226 -1.29 -19.59 1.71
CA SER A 226 -0.24 -19.89 0.72
C SER A 226 1.10 -19.21 1.03
N GLU A 227 1.06 -18.09 1.75
CA GLU A 227 2.22 -17.27 2.13
C GLU A 227 2.64 -17.46 3.59
N THR A 228 2.05 -18.41 4.30
CA THR A 228 2.45 -18.79 5.67
C THR A 228 3.10 -20.16 5.66
N ARG A 229 4.30 -20.29 6.25
CA ARG A 229 5.02 -21.56 6.40
C ARG A 229 5.76 -21.63 7.72
N ASP A 230 5.84 -22.83 8.27
CA ASP A 230 6.62 -23.09 9.48
C ASP A 230 6.33 -22.06 10.61
N GLY A 231 5.08 -21.61 10.70
CA GLY A 231 4.61 -20.64 11.70
C GLY A 231 4.87 -19.16 11.41
N HIS A 232 5.44 -18.79 10.26
CA HIS A 232 5.78 -17.40 9.90
C HIS A 232 5.44 -17.06 8.44
N LEU A 233 5.56 -15.80 8.03
CA LEU A 233 5.36 -15.41 6.63
C LEU A 233 6.56 -15.75 5.75
N SER A 234 6.26 -16.43 4.64
CA SER A 234 7.11 -16.69 3.49
C SER A 234 6.40 -16.12 2.25
N VAL A 235 6.32 -14.79 2.15
CA VAL A 235 5.55 -14.11 1.10
C VAL A 235 6.10 -14.39 -0.30
N THR A 236 5.25 -14.19 -1.32
CA THR A 236 5.64 -14.37 -2.72
C THR A 236 6.87 -13.52 -3.04
N PRO A 237 7.96 -14.14 -3.53
CA PRO A 237 9.15 -13.38 -3.91
C PRO A 237 8.93 -12.46 -5.11
N ALA A 238 9.83 -11.50 -5.32
CA ALA A 238 9.80 -10.54 -6.44
C ALA A 238 9.70 -11.21 -7.83
N GLY A 239 10.19 -12.45 -7.96
CA GLY A 239 10.06 -13.25 -9.18
C GLY A 239 8.63 -13.73 -9.45
N GLY A 240 7.72 -13.62 -8.49
CA GLY A 240 6.36 -14.16 -8.51
C GLY A 240 6.30 -15.68 -8.35
N ARG A 241 5.08 -16.23 -8.45
CA ARG A 241 4.83 -17.69 -8.40
C ARG A 241 3.61 -18.08 -9.24
N GLY A 242 3.76 -19.11 -10.06
CA GLY A 242 2.66 -19.78 -10.76
C GLY A 242 2.17 -21.07 -10.07
N PRO A 243 1.06 -21.67 -10.54
CA PRO A 243 0.44 -22.84 -9.90
C PRO A 243 1.32 -24.10 -9.85
N HIS A 244 2.22 -24.27 -10.81
CA HIS A 244 3.08 -25.45 -10.93
C HIS A 244 4.56 -25.14 -10.64
N GLU A 245 4.85 -23.96 -10.12
CA GLU A 245 6.21 -23.56 -9.81
C GLU A 245 6.60 -23.92 -8.39
N GLU A 246 7.88 -24.25 -8.21
CA GLU A 246 8.46 -24.44 -6.90
C GLU A 246 8.34 -23.19 -6.05
N LEU A 247 8.08 -23.44 -4.78
CA LEU A 247 7.92 -22.44 -3.76
C LEU A 247 9.24 -21.77 -3.39
N ARG A 248 9.62 -20.76 -4.17
CA ARG A 248 10.77 -19.90 -3.87
C ARG A 248 10.50 -19.12 -2.58
N ARG A 249 11.56 -18.95 -1.78
CA ARG A 249 11.55 -18.19 -0.52
C ARG A 249 12.12 -16.79 -0.68
N PHE A 250 12.87 -16.50 -1.74
CA PHE A 250 13.61 -15.23 -1.89
C PHE A 250 13.60 -14.75 -3.35
N ASP A 251 13.70 -13.46 -3.62
CA ASP A 251 13.78 -12.34 -2.67
C ASP A 251 12.38 -11.84 -2.25
N GLN A 252 12.08 -11.76 -0.94
CA GLN A 252 10.81 -11.25 -0.43
C GLN A 252 10.87 -9.73 -0.27
N GLN A 253 9.77 -9.04 -0.56
CA GLN A 253 9.70 -7.58 -0.50
C GLN A 253 8.70 -7.10 0.57
N PRO A 254 9.04 -6.04 1.35
CA PRO A 254 8.16 -5.47 2.37
C PRO A 254 6.76 -5.07 1.88
N ILE A 255 6.62 -4.74 0.59
CA ILE A 255 5.34 -4.37 -0.03
C ILE A 255 4.30 -5.49 0.05
N GLU A 256 4.68 -6.77 -0.05
CA GLU A 256 3.74 -7.89 0.11
C GLU A 256 3.19 -7.91 1.54
N VAL A 257 4.09 -7.77 2.51
CA VAL A 257 3.77 -7.81 3.94
C VAL A 257 2.85 -6.65 4.34
N ALA A 258 3.14 -5.45 3.85
CA ALA A 258 2.28 -4.29 4.10
C ALA A 258 0.89 -4.43 3.42
N ALA A 259 0.83 -5.00 2.22
CA ALA A 259 -0.45 -5.26 1.54
C ALA A 259 -1.28 -6.31 2.30
N LEU A 260 -0.67 -7.40 2.79
CA LEU A 260 -1.34 -8.39 3.63
C LEU A 260 -1.86 -7.76 4.92
N ALA A 261 -1.06 -6.92 5.58
CA ALA A 261 -1.47 -6.25 6.81
C ALA A 261 -2.69 -5.34 6.60
N ASP A 262 -2.71 -4.52 5.54
CA ASP A 262 -3.87 -3.68 5.16
C ASP A 262 -5.11 -4.53 4.85
N ALA A 263 -4.97 -5.59 4.06
CA ALA A 263 -6.06 -6.48 3.69
C ALA A 263 -6.65 -7.21 4.92
N CYS A 264 -5.79 -7.75 5.79
CA CYS A 264 -6.19 -8.40 7.02
C CYS A 264 -6.85 -7.40 8.00
N ALA A 265 -6.34 -6.17 8.11
CA ALA A 265 -6.98 -5.14 8.92
C ALA A 265 -8.41 -4.85 8.44
N ARG A 266 -8.62 -4.73 7.12
CA ARG A 266 -9.95 -4.51 6.55
C ARG A 266 -10.88 -5.70 6.81
N ALA A 267 -10.40 -6.93 6.59
CA ALA A 267 -11.18 -8.14 6.79
C ALA A 267 -11.57 -8.35 8.27
N ASP A 268 -10.68 -8.03 9.20
CA ASP A 268 -10.95 -8.08 10.64
C ASP A 268 -12.03 -7.08 11.07
N ILE A 269 -11.93 -5.82 10.62
CA ILE A 269 -12.96 -4.80 10.91
C ILE A 269 -14.35 -5.26 10.43
N LEU A 270 -14.40 -5.94 9.29
CA LEU A 270 -15.65 -6.41 8.70
C LEU A 270 -16.21 -7.66 9.39
N THR A 271 -15.37 -8.61 9.77
CA THR A 271 -15.80 -9.97 10.15
C THR A 271 -15.53 -10.35 11.60
N GLY A 272 -14.54 -9.73 12.25
CA GLY A 272 -14.04 -10.12 13.56
C GLY A 272 -13.40 -11.52 13.64
N ASP A 273 -13.16 -12.17 12.49
CA ASP A 273 -12.53 -13.50 12.42
C ASP A 273 -11.08 -13.43 12.95
N PRO A 274 -10.71 -14.20 13.98
CA PRO A 274 -9.37 -14.21 14.56
C PRO A 274 -8.24 -14.51 13.57
N THR A 275 -8.53 -15.17 12.45
CA THR A 275 -7.58 -15.46 11.38
C THR A 275 -6.93 -14.17 10.86
N TRP A 276 -7.70 -13.09 10.75
CA TRP A 276 -7.20 -11.81 10.23
C TRP A 276 -6.35 -11.05 11.24
N ARG A 277 -6.62 -11.23 12.54
CA ARG A 277 -5.73 -10.72 13.60
C ARG A 277 -4.40 -11.45 13.57
N SER A 278 -4.45 -12.78 13.49
CA SER A 278 -3.27 -13.64 13.35
C SER A 278 -2.44 -13.26 12.10
N GLY A 279 -3.11 -12.95 10.97
CA GLY A 279 -2.45 -12.48 9.75
C GLY A 279 -1.67 -11.17 9.94
N ARG A 280 -2.18 -10.21 10.73
CA ARG A 280 -1.45 -8.99 11.05
C ARG A 280 -0.27 -9.25 11.99
N GLU A 281 -0.44 -10.09 12.99
CA GLU A 281 0.64 -10.50 13.90
C GLU A 281 1.78 -11.17 13.13
N LEU A 282 1.46 -12.01 12.14
CA LEU A 282 2.43 -12.60 11.21
C LEU A 282 3.18 -11.54 10.37
N CYS A 283 2.49 -10.48 9.94
CA CYS A 283 3.13 -9.35 9.24
C CYS A 283 4.09 -8.57 10.14
N GLU A 284 3.72 -8.35 11.40
CA GLU A 284 4.60 -7.75 12.41
C GLU A 284 5.82 -8.64 12.68
N GLY A 285 5.58 -9.95 12.86
CA GLY A 285 6.59 -10.99 13.03
C GLY A 285 7.65 -10.95 11.94
N TRP A 286 7.23 -10.85 10.68
CA TRP A 286 8.15 -10.79 9.54
C TRP A 286 9.16 -9.65 9.65
N PHE A 287 8.75 -8.47 10.15
CA PHE A 287 9.67 -7.34 10.32
C PHE A 287 10.65 -7.52 11.48
N VAL A 288 10.26 -8.20 12.55
CA VAL A 288 11.11 -8.45 13.73
C VAL A 288 11.97 -9.70 13.64
N GLY A 289 11.91 -10.44 12.53
CA GLY A 289 12.76 -11.60 12.26
C GLY A 289 12.05 -12.95 12.30
N GLU A 290 10.73 -13.01 12.46
CA GLU A 290 9.95 -14.22 12.22
C GLU A 290 9.71 -14.36 10.71
N ASN A 291 10.77 -14.67 9.98
CA ASN A 291 10.80 -14.83 8.52
C ASN A 291 11.81 -15.92 8.10
N ASP A 292 11.84 -16.27 6.81
CA ASP A 292 12.65 -17.36 6.26
C ASP A 292 14.16 -17.27 6.53
N ALA A 293 14.68 -16.10 6.91
CA ALA A 293 16.10 -15.89 7.19
C ALA A 293 16.39 -15.55 8.66
N GLU A 294 15.39 -15.61 9.53
CA GLU A 294 15.49 -15.23 10.95
C GLU A 294 16.10 -13.83 11.17
N ALA A 295 15.82 -12.89 10.26
CA ALA A 295 16.53 -11.61 10.18
C ALA A 295 15.60 -10.41 10.35
N VAL A 296 15.98 -9.46 11.20
CA VAL A 296 15.25 -8.19 11.36
C VAL A 296 15.27 -7.40 10.06
N MET A 297 14.10 -6.88 9.64
CA MET A 297 13.89 -6.21 8.35
C MET A 297 13.77 -4.69 8.44
N PHE A 298 14.29 -4.08 9.51
CA PHE A 298 14.36 -2.64 9.67
C PHE A 298 15.48 -2.22 10.62
N ASP A 299 15.92 -0.97 10.50
CA ASP A 299 16.86 -0.36 11.44
C ASP A 299 16.12 0.43 12.51
N VAL A 300 16.23 0.01 13.77
CA VAL A 300 15.55 0.65 14.91
C VAL A 300 16.00 2.11 15.10
N ARG A 301 17.26 2.44 14.78
CA ARG A 301 17.83 3.77 15.05
C ARG A 301 17.37 4.80 14.02
N SER A 302 17.38 4.46 12.73
CA SER A 302 16.87 5.35 11.69
C SER A 302 15.35 5.30 11.60
N GLY A 303 14.72 4.16 11.87
CA GLY A 303 13.32 3.88 11.57
C GLY A 303 13.07 3.46 10.12
N GLY A 304 14.11 3.17 9.34
CA GLY A 304 13.99 2.75 7.94
C GLY A 304 13.78 1.25 7.79
N GLY A 305 12.85 0.85 6.91
CA GLY A 305 12.65 -0.55 6.52
C GLY A 305 13.69 -1.00 5.51
N TYR A 306 14.08 -2.28 5.53
CA TYR A 306 15.04 -2.85 4.58
C TYR A 306 14.36 -3.28 3.28
N ASP A 307 15.00 -3.01 2.13
CA ASP A 307 14.41 -3.16 0.78
C ASP A 307 13.96 -4.57 0.41
N GLY A 308 14.53 -5.61 1.03
CA GLY A 308 14.10 -6.98 0.76
C GLY A 308 14.88 -8.02 1.55
N LEU A 309 14.26 -9.17 1.74
CA LEU A 309 14.87 -10.34 2.37
C LEU A 309 15.41 -11.25 1.28
N THR A 310 16.72 -11.48 1.28
CA THR A 310 17.40 -12.32 0.29
C THR A 310 17.95 -13.59 0.94
N ALA A 311 18.37 -14.56 0.11
CA ALA A 311 18.97 -15.80 0.60
C ALA A 311 20.29 -15.58 1.39
N SER A 312 20.97 -14.44 1.19
CA SER A 312 22.19 -14.07 1.93
C SER A 312 21.93 -13.10 3.10
N GLY A 313 20.66 -12.83 3.41
CA GLY A 313 20.22 -11.91 4.46
C GLY A 313 19.52 -10.65 3.92
N PRO A 314 19.23 -9.68 4.78
CA PRO A 314 18.53 -8.46 4.38
C PRO A 314 19.33 -7.60 3.40
N ASN A 315 18.67 -7.07 2.38
CA ASN A 315 19.13 -5.91 1.63
C ASN A 315 18.92 -4.67 2.50
N ILE A 316 19.98 -4.25 3.20
CA ILE A 316 19.96 -3.20 4.23
C ILE A 316 19.73 -1.76 3.71
N ASN A 317 19.49 -1.58 2.40
CA ASN A 317 19.05 -0.29 1.87
C ASN A 317 17.68 0.08 2.42
N GLN A 318 17.46 1.37 2.68
CA GLN A 318 16.24 1.87 3.31
C GLN A 318 15.47 2.78 2.35
N GLY A 319 14.97 2.23 1.24
CA GLY A 319 14.17 2.96 0.26
C GLY A 319 12.83 3.47 0.80
N ALA A 320 12.14 4.29 0.02
CA ALA A 320 10.83 4.81 0.39
C ALA A 320 9.78 3.71 0.50
N GLU A 321 9.68 2.80 -0.49
CA GLU A 321 8.70 1.72 -0.49
C GLU A 321 8.79 0.83 0.76
N SER A 322 10.00 0.38 1.11
CA SER A 322 10.27 -0.49 2.26
C SER A 322 10.03 0.21 3.60
N THR A 323 10.40 1.49 3.69
CA THR A 323 10.14 2.31 4.88
C THR A 323 8.65 2.57 5.06
N LEU A 324 7.92 2.88 3.99
CA LEU A 324 6.48 3.11 4.04
C LEU A 324 5.74 1.81 4.37
N ALA A 325 6.18 0.67 3.83
CA ALA A 325 5.65 -0.64 4.18
C ALA A 325 5.79 -0.94 5.68
N LEU A 326 6.97 -0.71 6.27
CA LEU A 326 7.19 -0.82 7.71
C LEU A 326 6.23 0.07 8.50
N LEU A 327 6.14 1.36 8.13
CA LEU A 327 5.26 2.32 8.81
C LEU A 327 3.79 1.89 8.76
N MET A 328 3.32 1.33 7.64
CA MET A 328 1.96 0.81 7.53
C MET A 328 1.71 -0.35 8.52
N VAL A 329 2.64 -1.29 8.64
CA VAL A 329 2.53 -2.39 9.61
C VAL A 329 2.58 -1.87 11.04
N GLN A 330 3.51 -0.97 11.37
CA GLN A 330 3.60 -0.33 12.68
C GLN A 330 2.31 0.42 13.05
N GLN A 331 1.64 1.07 12.09
CA GLN A 331 0.36 1.75 12.32
C GLN A 331 -0.78 0.78 12.66
N HIS A 332 -0.77 -0.43 12.13
CA HIS A 332 -1.75 -1.46 12.51
C HIS A 332 -1.45 -2.01 13.90
N ALA A 333 -0.19 -2.35 14.17
CA ALA A 333 0.27 -2.80 15.48
C ALA A 333 -0.10 -1.79 16.58
N HIS A 334 0.19 -0.50 16.34
CA HIS A 334 -0.11 0.58 17.25
C HIS A 334 -1.61 0.69 17.55
N ARG A 335 -2.46 0.64 16.52
CA ARG A 335 -3.93 0.71 16.67
C ARG A 335 -4.47 -0.48 17.44
N ALA A 336 -3.95 -1.68 17.21
CA ALA A 336 -4.33 -2.88 17.96
C ALA A 336 -3.97 -2.76 19.45
N ALA A 337 -2.75 -2.29 19.76
CA ALA A 337 -2.31 -2.07 21.14
C ALA A 337 -3.18 -1.04 21.89
N MET A 338 -3.56 0.05 21.21
CA MET A 338 -4.44 1.09 21.78
C MET A 338 -5.88 0.62 21.98
N ALA A 339 -6.37 -0.37 21.24
CA ALA A 339 -7.71 -0.92 21.42
C ALA A 339 -7.84 -1.86 22.64
N ILE A 340 -6.72 -2.34 23.17
CA ILE A 340 -6.65 -3.26 24.33
C ILE A 340 -6.39 -2.49 25.65
N SER A 341 -5.92 -1.25 25.56
CA SER A 341 -5.56 -0.39 26.71
C SER A 341 -6.76 0.36 27.29
#